data_AF-A0AAV1Q3W5-F1
#
_entry.id   AF-A0AAV1Q3W5-F1
#
_cell.length_a   1.000
_cell.length_b   1.000
_cell.length_c   1.000
_cell.angle_alpha   90.00
_cell.angle_beta   90.00
_cell.angle_gamma   90.00
#
_symmetry.space_group_name_H-M   'P 1'
#
loop_
_entity.id
_entity.type
_entity.pdbx_description
1 polymer ?
#
loop_
_entity_poly.entity_id
_entity_poly.type
_entity_poly.pdbx_seq_one_letter_code
_entity_poly.pdbx_strand_id
1 'polypeptide(L)'
;MGNPELKRTGRGSFEEKMAVVGETTLHVVKWYDNRSVTLLSDYIGASPVKEVERWDRKQKVNIKVPCPAVVKEYNKNMGGVDLLDSLIALYRNKIRSKKWFHRLISTCWT
;
A
#
# COMPACT_ATOMS: atom_id res chain seq x y z
N MET A 1 7.68 -14.97 -7.02
CA MET A 1 8.10 -14.92 -8.44
C MET A 1 8.22 -13.47 -8.92
N GLY A 2 9.45 -12.95 -9.01
CA GLY A 2 9.72 -11.62 -9.56
C GLY A 2 9.77 -11.69 -11.08
N ASN A 3 8.72 -11.24 -11.78
CA ASN A 3 8.71 -11.08 -13.24
C ASN A 3 9.88 -10.15 -13.68
N PRO A 4 10.96 -10.66 -14.29
CA PRO A 4 12.12 -9.86 -14.70
C PRO A 4 11.80 -8.89 -15.85
N GLU A 5 10.67 -9.10 -16.54
CA GLU A 5 10.25 -8.30 -17.69
C GLU A 5 9.86 -6.88 -17.29
N LEU A 6 9.11 -6.70 -16.19
CA LEU A 6 8.71 -5.37 -15.71
C LEU A 6 9.93 -4.51 -15.35
N LYS A 7 10.95 -5.12 -14.75
CA LYS A 7 12.21 -4.44 -14.45
C LYS A 7 12.93 -3.98 -15.74
N ARG A 8 12.83 -4.75 -16.81
CA ARG A 8 13.42 -4.43 -18.12
C ARG A 8 12.65 -3.34 -18.85
N THR A 9 11.32 -3.38 -18.81
CA THR A 9 10.44 -2.37 -19.43
C THR A 9 10.61 -1.00 -18.78
N GLY A 10 10.98 -0.98 -17.49
CA GLY A 10 11.37 0.24 -16.79
C GLY A 10 10.34 0.71 -15.78
N ARG A 11 10.63 1.86 -15.18
CA ARG A 11 9.87 2.44 -14.07
C ARG A 11 8.49 2.88 -14.55
N GLY A 12 7.46 2.50 -13.80
CA GLY A 12 6.06 2.73 -14.14
C GLY A 12 5.40 1.59 -14.90
N SER A 13 6.15 0.58 -15.34
CA SER A 13 5.56 -0.60 -15.96
C SER A 13 4.64 -1.33 -14.97
N PHE A 14 3.53 -1.86 -15.48
CA PHE A 14 2.61 -2.67 -14.71
C PHE A 14 2.03 -3.80 -15.54
N GLU A 15 1.56 -4.82 -14.85
CA GLU A 15 0.82 -5.96 -15.39
C GLU A 15 -0.44 -6.13 -14.53
N GLU A 16 -1.58 -6.34 -15.16
CA GLU A 16 -2.84 -6.64 -14.50
C GLU A 16 -3.32 -8.03 -14.92
N LYS A 17 -3.79 -8.82 -13.96
CA LYS A 17 -4.52 -10.07 -14.19
C LYS A 17 -5.84 -10.01 -13.47
N MET A 18 -6.89 -10.45 -14.15
CA MET A 18 -8.22 -10.55 -13.58
C MET A 18 -8.58 -12.02 -13.40
N ALA A 19 -9.17 -12.35 -12.26
CA ALA A 19 -9.69 -13.68 -11.98
C ALA A 19 -11.10 -13.54 -11.40
N VAL A 20 -12.04 -14.33 -11.92
CA VAL A 20 -13.40 -14.38 -11.38
C VAL A 20 -13.47 -15.57 -10.42
N VAL A 21 -13.85 -15.30 -9.17
CA VAL A 21 -14.03 -16.31 -8.13
C VAL A 21 -15.47 -16.20 -7.62
N GLY A 22 -16.33 -17.12 -8.05
CA GLY A 22 -17.77 -17.01 -7.81
C GLY A 22 -18.36 -15.80 -8.55
N GLU A 23 -19.00 -14.89 -7.80
CA GLU A 23 -19.56 -13.64 -8.32
C GLU A 23 -18.59 -12.44 -8.22
N THR A 24 -17.42 -12.63 -7.59
CA THR A 24 -16.46 -11.55 -7.34
C THR A 24 -15.36 -11.54 -8.39
N THR A 25 -15.07 -10.36 -8.96
CA THR A 25 -13.92 -10.16 -9.84
C THR A 25 -12.74 -9.64 -9.03
N LEU A 26 -11.63 -10.39 -9.06
CA LEU A 26 -10.38 -10.04 -8.42
C LEU A 26 -9.40 -9.47 -9.44
N HIS A 27 -8.81 -8.34 -9.09
CA HIS A 27 -7.77 -7.64 -9.83
C HIS A 27 -6.43 -7.82 -9.12
N VAL A 28 -5.49 -8.50 -9.77
CA VAL A 28 -4.10 -8.59 -9.34
C VAL A 28 -3.28 -7.65 -10.19
N VAL A 29 -2.74 -6.60 -9.59
CA VAL A 29 -1.91 -5.61 -10.27
C VAL A 29 -0.50 -5.67 -9.72
N LYS A 30 0.47 -5.82 -10.62
CA LYS A 30 1.89 -5.73 -10.29
C LYS A 30 2.46 -4.48 -10.94
N TRP A 31 2.98 -3.57 -10.13
CA TRP A 31 3.56 -2.30 -10.58
C TRP A 31 5.04 -2.21 -10.22
N TYR A 32 5.86 -1.70 -11.13
CA TYR A 32 7.30 -1.55 -10.92
C TYR A 32 7.67 -0.07 -10.75
N ASP A 33 8.03 0.32 -9.53
CA ASP A 33 8.64 1.63 -9.24
C ASP A 33 10.16 1.44 -9.01
N ASN A 34 10.67 1.76 -7.81
CA ASN A 34 12.02 1.38 -7.40
C ASN A 34 12.13 -0.13 -7.12
N ARG A 35 11.01 -0.73 -6.70
CA ARG A 35 10.83 -2.17 -6.45
C ARG A 35 9.45 -2.57 -6.98
N SER A 36 9.27 -3.86 -7.25
CA SER A 36 7.96 -4.38 -7.62
C SER A 36 7.01 -4.40 -6.43
N VAL A 37 5.82 -3.85 -6.61
CA VAL A 37 4.70 -3.92 -5.68
C VAL A 37 3.61 -4.75 -6.33
N THR A 38 3.06 -5.71 -5.60
CA THR A 38 1.90 -6.50 -6.06
C THR A 38 0.73 -6.20 -5.15
N LEU A 39 -0.39 -5.83 -5.74
CA LEU A 39 -1.65 -5.53 -5.05
C LEU A 39 -2.73 -6.49 -5.56
N LEU A 40 -3.61 -6.88 -4.65
CA LEU A 40 -4.84 -7.62 -4.94
C LEU A 40 -6.01 -6.75 -4.48
N SER A 41 -7.00 -6.56 -5.34
CA SER A 41 -8.22 -5.82 -5.01
C SER A 41 -9.41 -6.48 -5.69
N ASP A 42 -10.56 -6.45 -5.02
CA ASP A 42 -11.88 -6.83 -5.54
C ASP A 42 -12.70 -5.63 -6.02
N TYR A 43 -12.17 -4.42 -5.86
CA TYR A 43 -12.87 -3.16 -6.12
C TYR A 43 -12.33 -2.42 -7.33
N ILE A 44 -11.01 -2.21 -7.38
CA ILE A 44 -10.38 -1.38 -8.41
C ILE A 44 -9.15 -2.05 -9.00
N GLY A 45 -9.09 -2.05 -10.33
CA GLY A 45 -7.99 -2.58 -11.11
C GLY A 45 -6.91 -1.55 -11.43
N ALA A 46 -6.23 -1.75 -12.56
CA ALA A 46 -5.17 -0.84 -12.99
C ALA A 46 -5.69 0.48 -13.58
N SER A 47 -6.88 0.46 -14.20
CA SER A 47 -7.47 1.62 -14.87
C SER A 47 -8.37 2.46 -13.93
N PRO A 48 -8.39 3.81 -14.03
CA PRO A 48 -7.60 4.64 -14.94
C PRO A 48 -6.16 4.85 -14.45
N VAL A 49 -5.19 4.69 -15.36
CA VAL A 49 -3.78 4.99 -15.08
C VAL A 49 -3.59 6.50 -14.98
N LYS A 50 -2.93 6.96 -13.92
CA LYS A 50 -2.61 8.38 -13.72
C LYS A 50 -1.10 8.56 -13.60
N GLU A 51 -0.60 9.67 -14.10
CA GLU A 51 0.80 10.04 -13.86
C GLU A 51 0.97 10.56 -12.44
N VAL A 52 2.03 10.12 -11.77
CA VAL A 52 2.44 10.64 -10.47
C VAL A 52 3.88 11.11 -10.55
N GLU A 53 4.16 12.24 -9.91
CA GLU A 53 5.54 12.73 -9.80
C GLU A 53 6.30 11.91 -8.77
N ARG A 54 7.45 11.39 -9.18
CA ARG A 54 8.34 10.63 -8.31
C ARG A 54 9.77 11.11 -8.49
N TRP A 55 10.45 11.29 -7.38
CA TRP A 55 11.87 11.55 -7.38
C TRP A 55 12.65 10.36 -7.95
N ASP A 56 13.52 10.62 -8.92
CA ASP A 56 14.54 9.66 -9.36
C ASP A 56 15.89 10.03 -8.74
N ARG A 57 16.45 9.09 -7.96
CA ARG A 57 17.76 9.27 -7.31
C ARG A 57 18.91 9.29 -8.31
N LYS A 58 18.77 8.64 -9.47
CA LYS A 58 19.83 8.57 -10.48
C LYS A 58 19.98 9.89 -11.23
N GLN A 59 18.85 10.44 -11.66
CA GLN A 59 18.80 11.69 -12.42
C GLN A 59 18.71 12.93 -11.53
N LYS A 60 18.40 12.75 -10.23
CA LYS A 60 18.16 13.85 -9.25
C LYS A 60 17.10 14.84 -9.74
N VAL A 61 16.05 14.32 -10.34
CA VAL A 61 14.89 15.10 -10.82
C VAL A 61 13.59 14.36 -10.51
N ASN A 62 12.48 15.10 -10.50
CA ASN A 62 11.16 14.51 -10.48
C ASN A 62 10.80 14.04 -11.90
N ILE A 63 10.46 12.76 -12.01
CA ILE A 63 9.96 12.16 -13.24
C ILE A 63 8.48 11.83 -13.10
N LYS A 64 7.75 11.90 -14.21
CA LYS A 64 6.36 11.44 -14.28
C LYS A 64 6.34 9.94 -14.52
N VAL A 65 5.70 9.21 -13.62
CA VAL A 65 5.62 7.76 -13.67
C VAL A 65 4.15 7.35 -13.80
N PRO A 66 3.78 6.50 -14.77
CA PRO A 66 2.44 5.95 -14.83
C PRO A 66 2.17 5.08 -13.59
N CYS A 67 1.06 5.35 -12.93
CA CYS A 67 0.64 4.73 -11.69
C CYS A 67 -0.78 4.16 -11.83
N PRO A 68 -0.95 2.85 -11.62
CA PRO A 68 -2.28 2.22 -11.63
C PRO A 68 -3.21 2.79 -10.56
N ALA A 69 -4.51 2.85 -10.84
CA ALA A 69 -5.51 3.41 -9.93
C ALA A 69 -5.51 2.73 -8.54
N VAL A 70 -5.41 1.40 -8.51
CA VAL A 70 -5.34 0.60 -7.28
C VAL A 70 -4.20 1.02 -6.33
N VAL A 71 -3.03 1.40 -6.89
CA VAL A 71 -1.90 1.86 -6.06
C VAL A 71 -2.24 3.17 -5.37
N LYS A 72 -2.95 4.06 -6.06
CA LYS A 72 -3.38 5.34 -5.50
C LYS A 72 -4.43 5.14 -4.40
N GLU A 73 -5.42 4.30 -4.64
CA GLU A 73 -6.49 4.02 -3.68
C GLU A 73 -5.93 3.37 -2.41
N TYR A 74 -5.02 2.40 -2.57
CA TYR A 74 -4.30 1.79 -1.47
C TYR A 74 -3.53 2.82 -0.63
N ASN A 75 -2.72 3.67 -1.27
CA ASN A 75 -1.93 4.68 -0.56
C ASN A 75 -2.81 5.73 0.16
N LYS A 76 -3.99 6.04 -0.37
CA LYS A 76 -4.94 6.95 0.28
C LYS A 76 -5.47 6.37 1.60
N ASN A 77 -5.68 5.05 1.65
CA ASN A 77 -6.36 4.39 2.78
C ASN A 77 -5.38 3.71 3.76
N MET A 78 -4.12 3.54 3.38
CA MET A 78 -3.07 2.89 4.19
C MET A 78 -2.81 3.54 5.57
N GLY A 79 -2.93 4.86 5.68
CA GLY A 79 -2.50 5.60 6.88
C GLY A 79 -3.42 5.51 8.10
N GLY A 80 -4.56 4.82 8.01
CA GLY A 80 -5.53 4.76 9.10
C GLY A 80 -4.99 4.07 10.36
N VAL A 81 -4.24 2.97 10.18
CA VAL A 81 -3.65 2.21 11.30
C VAL A 81 -2.51 2.98 11.95
N ASP A 82 -1.61 3.56 11.15
CA ASP A 82 -0.49 4.36 11.68
C ASP A 82 -0.98 5.59 12.46
N LEU A 83 -2.06 6.22 12.00
CA LEU A 83 -2.70 7.32 12.72
C LEU A 83 -3.27 6.86 14.06
N LEU A 84 -3.99 5.73 14.08
CA LEU A 84 -4.51 5.15 15.32
C LEU A 84 -3.36 4.82 16.29
N ASP A 85 -2.29 4.20 15.81
CA ASP A 85 -1.11 3.88 16.62
C ASP A 85 -0.45 5.14 17.19
N SER A 86 -0.38 6.22 16.39
CA SER A 86 0.11 7.52 16.84
C SER A 86 -0.77 8.11 17.96
N LEU A 87 -2.09 8.04 17.82
CA LEU A 87 -3.03 8.50 18.84
C LEU A 87 -2.94 7.65 20.12
N ILE A 88 -2.87 6.33 19.98
CA ILE A 88 -2.66 5.42 21.11
C ILE A 88 -1.36 5.77 21.82
N ALA A 89 -0.27 6.03 21.10
CA ALA A 89 1.01 6.41 21.70
C ALA A 89 0.94 7.77 22.41
N LEU A 90 0.22 8.75 21.85
CA LEU A 90 0.07 10.09 22.41
C LEU A 90 -0.75 10.09 23.70
N TYR A 91 -1.88 9.37 23.71
CA TYR A 91 -2.82 9.35 24.84
C TYR A 91 -2.65 8.15 25.77
N ARG A 92 -1.53 7.40 25.64
CA ARG A 92 -1.30 6.17 26.39
C ARG A 92 -1.24 6.41 27.91
N ASN A 93 -2.19 5.85 28.64
CA ASN A 93 -2.12 5.73 30.09
C ASN A 93 -1.06 4.68 30.49
N LYS A 94 0.01 5.13 31.15
CA LYS A 94 1.12 4.25 31.59
C LYS A 94 0.73 3.45 32.84
N ILE A 95 0.07 2.31 32.68
CA ILE A 95 -0.16 1.36 33.78
C ILE A 95 1.10 0.53 34.02
N ARG A 96 1.73 0.68 35.19
CA ARG A 96 2.88 -0.12 35.61
C ARG A 96 2.38 -1.39 36.33
N SER A 97 2.10 -2.44 35.58
CA SER A 97 1.74 -3.76 36.14
C SER A 97 2.55 -4.89 35.52
N LYS A 98 2.81 -5.94 36.32
CA LYS A 98 3.47 -7.17 35.88
C LYS A 98 2.52 -8.14 35.18
N LYS A 99 1.20 -7.95 35.34
CA LYS A 99 0.19 -8.81 34.73
C LYS A 99 -0.15 -8.30 33.33
N TRP A 100 0.01 -9.14 32.31
CA TRP A 100 -0.10 -8.77 30.89
C TRP A 100 -1.47 -8.19 30.49
N PHE A 101 -2.56 -8.68 31.10
CA PHE A 101 -3.93 -8.25 30.79
C PHE A 101 -4.23 -6.78 31.12
N HIS A 102 -3.51 -6.15 32.06
CA HIS A 102 -3.67 -4.70 32.30
C HIS A 102 -3.23 -3.86 31.10
N ARG A 103 -2.32 -4.37 30.27
CA ARG A 103 -1.94 -3.69 29.01
C ARG A 103 -3.08 -3.70 28.00
N LEU A 104 -3.86 -4.79 27.94
CA LEU A 104 -5.05 -4.86 27.08
C LEU A 104 -6.18 -3.95 27.56
N ILE A 105 -6.42 -3.90 28.88
CA ILE A 105 -7.45 -3.03 29.45
C ILE A 105 -7.08 -1.56 29.21
N SER A 106 -5.82 -1.17 29.42
CA SER A 106 -5.39 0.22 29.16
C SER A 106 -5.52 0.63 27.69
N THR A 107 -5.32 -0.28 26.74
CA THR A 107 -5.48 0.03 25.31
C THR A 107 -6.95 0.05 24.85
N CYS A 108 -7.85 -0.73 25.48
CA CYS A 108 -9.28 -0.73 25.12
C CYS A 108 -10.10 0.36 25.81
N TRP A 109 -9.59 0.97 26.89
CA TRP A 109 -10.29 2.01 27.65
C TRP A 109 -9.83 3.45 27.30
N THR A 110 -9.15 3.62 26.18
CA THR A 110 -8.82 4.93 25.58
C THR A 110 -9.42 4.98 24.19
#